data_AF-A0A396HX53-F1
#
_entry.id   AF-A0A396HX53-F1
#
_cell.length_a   1.000
_cell.length_b   1.000
_cell.length_c   1.000
_cell.angle_alpha   90.00
_cell.angle_beta   90.00
_cell.angle_gamma   90.00
#
_symmetry.space_group_name_H-M   'P 1'
#
loop_
_entity.id
_entity.type
_entity.pdbx_description
1 polymer ?
#
loop_
_entity_poly.entity_id
_entity_poly.type
_entity_poly.pdbx_seq_one_letter_code
_entity_poly.pdbx_strand_id
1 'polypeptide(L)' 'MQRENNMAKTIKFVYTMILFLSLFIVAKEVHAYPGCETDAECPKIYELYPLIYKCENKFCILSQVLPYIV' A
#
# COMPACT_ATOMS: atom_id res chain seq x y z
N MET A 1 37.06 -21.92 -21.43
CA MET A 1 37.09 -21.03 -20.24
C MET A 1 36.44 -19.65 -20.44
N GLN A 2 36.26 -19.10 -21.66
CA GLN A 2 35.54 -17.82 -21.86
C GLN A 2 33.99 -17.93 -21.85
N ARG A 3 33.43 -19.14 -21.96
CA ARG A 3 31.99 -19.38 -22.13
C ARG A 3 31.19 -19.32 -20.81
N GLU A 4 31.84 -19.59 -19.67
CA GLU A 4 31.22 -19.56 -18.33
C GLU A 4 31.01 -18.14 -17.79
N ASN A 5 31.94 -17.21 -18.08
CA ASN A 5 31.85 -15.82 -17.64
C ASN A 5 30.66 -15.06 -18.26
N ASN A 6 30.27 -15.40 -19.48
CA ASN A 6 29.13 -14.76 -20.15
C ASN A 6 27.79 -15.20 -19.55
N MET A 7 27.62 -16.49 -19.25
CA MET A 7 26.37 -16.98 -18.66
C MET A 7 26.17 -16.44 -17.23
N ALA A 8 27.23 -16.40 -16.43
CA ALA A 8 27.20 -15.82 -15.09
C ALA A 8 26.81 -14.33 -15.10
N LYS A 9 27.28 -13.57 -16.10
CA LYS A 9 26.93 -12.16 -16.28
C LYS A 9 25.46 -11.99 -16.67
N THR A 10 24.95 -12.82 -17.57
CA THR A 10 23.52 -12.83 -17.95
C THR A 10 22.63 -13.21 -16.79
N ILE A 11 22.99 -14.24 -16.01
CA ILE A 11 22.23 -14.66 -14.82
C ILE A 11 22.16 -13.53 -13.80
N LYS A 12 23.29 -12.86 -13.52
CA LYS A 12 23.32 -11.69 -12.61
C LYS A 12 22.41 -10.58 -13.11
N PHE A 13 22.45 -10.26 -14.40
CA PHE A 13 21.60 -9.22 -15.00
C PHE A 13 20.11 -9.56 -14.85
N VAL A 14 19.71 -10.77 -15.21
CA VAL A 14 18.32 -11.25 -15.07
C VAL A 14 17.87 -11.17 -13.60
N TYR A 15 18.72 -11.59 -12.66
CA TYR A 15 18.39 -11.55 -11.24
C TYR A 15 18.19 -10.10 -10.74
N THR A 16 19.04 -9.18 -11.17
CA THR A 16 18.86 -7.75 -10.84
C THR A 16 17.56 -7.19 -11.42
N MET A 17 17.21 -7.55 -12.67
CA MET A 17 15.96 -7.11 -13.30
C MET A 17 14.73 -7.66 -12.56
N ILE A 18 14.75 -8.95 -12.19
CA ILE A 18 13.68 -9.56 -11.40
C ILE A 18 13.53 -8.84 -10.06
N LEU A 19 14.64 -8.57 -9.35
CA LEU A 19 14.62 -7.84 -8.08
C LEU A 19 13.97 -6.47 -8.21
N PHE A 20 14.36 -5.69 -9.24
CA PHE A 20 13.77 -4.38 -9.50
C PHE A 20 12.27 -4.47 -9.81
N LEU A 21 11.84 -5.44 -10.62
CA LEU A 21 10.43 -5.64 -10.95
C LEU A 21 9.62 -6.03 -9.71
N SER A 22 10.13 -6.94 -8.87
CA SER A 22 9.47 -7.33 -7.63
C SER A 22 9.29 -6.15 -6.66
N LEU A 23 10.33 -5.34 -6.47
CA LEU A 23 10.25 -4.14 -5.63
C LEU A 23 9.24 -3.12 -6.18
N PHE A 24 9.19 -2.95 -7.50
CA PHE A 24 8.24 -2.04 -8.14
C PHE A 24 6.80 -2.51 -7.99
N ILE A 25 6.53 -3.81 -8.12
CA ILE A 25 5.20 -4.40 -7.89
C ILE A 25 4.75 -4.17 -6.45
N VAL A 26 5.62 -4.44 -5.47
CA VAL A 26 5.32 -4.19 -4.04
C VAL A 26 5.03 -2.71 -3.79
N ALA A 27 5.80 -1.79 -4.37
CA ALA A 27 5.55 -0.36 -4.23
C ALA A 27 4.22 0.07 -4.84
N LYS A 28 3.81 -0.52 -5.98
CA LYS A 28 2.51 -0.23 -6.60
C LYS A 28 1.33 -0.72 -5.76
N GLU A 29 1.44 -1.90 -5.14
CA GLU A 29 0.41 -2.43 -4.22
C GLU A 29 0.21 -1.49 -3.01
N VAL A 30 1.28 -0.89 -2.47
CA VAL A 30 1.19 0.08 -1.36
C VAL A 30 0.40 1.34 -1.75
N HIS A 31 0.47 1.76 -3.01
CA HIS A 31 -0.31 2.89 -3.53
C HIS A 31 -1.71 2.51 -4.03
N ALA A 32 -2.02 1.21 -4.11
CA ALA A 32 -3.30 0.69 -4.56
C ALA A 32 -4.28 0.46 -3.41
N TYR A 33 -4.09 1.09 -2.22
CA TYR A 33 -5.17 1.17 -1.24
C TYR A 33 -6.39 1.75 -1.97
N PRO A 34 -7.48 0.97 -2.15
CA PRO A 34 -8.64 1.46 -2.86
C PRO A 34 -9.12 2.66 -2.06
N GLY A 35 -8.89 3.84 -2.62
CA GLY A 35 -9.29 5.05 -1.95
C GLY A 35 -10.78 4.99 -1.68
N CYS A 36 -11.23 5.53 -0.57
CA CYS A 36 -12.64 5.54 -0.23
C CYS A 36 -13.38 6.60 -1.08
N GLU A 37 -14.66 6.37 -1.38
CA GLU A 37 -15.58 7.40 -1.88
C GLU A 37 -16.52 7.88 -0.76
N THR A 38 -16.84 6.99 0.19
CA THR A 38 -17.75 7.27 1.30
C THR A 38 -17.19 6.79 2.64
N ASP A 39 -17.63 7.39 3.75
CA ASP A 39 -17.26 6.97 5.12
C ASP A 39 -17.60 5.50 5.41
N ALA A 40 -18.59 4.93 4.71
CA ALA A 40 -19.04 3.56 4.90
C ALA A 40 -18.03 2.51 4.40
N GLU A 41 -17.16 2.89 3.46
CA GLU A 41 -16.09 2.04 2.93
C GLU A 41 -14.88 1.98 3.88
N CYS A 42 -14.79 2.91 4.82
CA CYS A 42 -13.73 2.91 5.81
C CYS A 42 -13.97 1.88 6.93
N PRO A 43 -12.90 1.31 7.52
CA PRO A 43 -13.01 0.37 8.62
C PRO A 43 -13.79 0.98 9.80
N LYS A 44 -14.84 0.29 10.25
CA LYS A 44 -15.60 0.69 11.44
C LYS A 44 -15.01 0.00 12.66
N ILE A 45 -14.19 0.72 13.42
CA ILE A 45 -13.58 0.21 14.66
C ILE A 45 -14.34 0.82 15.84
N TYR A 46 -15.32 0.07 16.37
CA TYR A 46 -16.17 0.54 17.47
C TYR A 46 -15.41 0.73 18.79
N GLU A 47 -14.29 0.03 18.97
CA GLU A 47 -13.41 0.13 20.15
C GLU A 47 -12.73 1.50 20.29
N LEU A 48 -12.63 2.26 19.19
CA LEU A 48 -11.97 3.56 19.15
C LEU A 48 -12.91 4.73 19.45
N TYR A 49 -14.18 4.48 19.80
CA TYR A 49 -15.15 5.54 20.10
C TYR A 49 -14.57 6.54 21.13
N PRO A 50 -14.63 7.86 20.87
CA PRO A 50 -15.42 8.55 19.84
C PRO A 50 -14.70 8.78 18.50
N LEU A 51 -13.58 8.12 18.23
CA LEU A 51 -12.85 8.22 16.97
C LEU A 51 -13.48 7.29 15.92
N ILE A 52 -13.73 7.82 14.73
CA ILE A 52 -14.18 7.08 13.55
C ILE A 52 -13.24 7.35 12.38
N TYR A 53 -13.18 6.42 11.44
CA TYR A 53 -12.56 6.72 10.15
C TYR A 53 -13.55 7.45 9.25
N LYS A 54 -13.13 8.58 8.71
CA LYS A 54 -13.84 9.31 7.67
C LYS A 54 -13.09 9.24 6.36
N CYS A 55 -13.83 9.29 5.27
CA CYS A 55 -13.26 9.37 3.95
C CYS A 55 -12.93 10.82 3.59
N GLU A 56 -11.65 11.14 3.53
CA GLU A 56 -11.16 12.46 3.15
C GLU A 56 -10.12 12.32 2.03
N ASN A 57 -10.34 13.00 0.90
CA ASN A 57 -9.45 12.96 -0.26
C ASN A 57 -9.13 11.54 -0.75
N LYS A 58 -10.09 10.62 -0.66
CA LYS A 58 -9.92 9.19 -0.95
C LYS A 58 -9.04 8.42 0.03
N PHE A 59 -8.83 8.94 1.23
CA PHE A 59 -8.12 8.25 2.31
C PHE A 59 -9.02 8.13 3.54
N CYS A 60 -8.96 7.00 4.23
CA CYS A 60 -9.60 6.83 5.53
C CYS A 60 -8.75 7.50 6.61
N ILE A 61 -9.18 8.66 7.08
CA ILE A 61 -8.50 9.45 8.12
C ILE A 61 -9.25 9.30 9.44
N LEU A 62 -8.49 9.15 10.53
CA LEU A 62 -9.05 9.08 11.88
C LEU A 62 -9.57 10.47 12.30
N SER A 63 -10.88 10.60 12.48
CA SER A 63 -11.55 11.82 12.90
C SER A 63 -12.25 11.61 14.24
N GLN A 64 -12.19 12.62 15.10
CA GLN A 64 -12.94 12.68 16.35
C GLN A 64 -14.40 12.99 16.01
N VAL A 65 -15.35 12.18 16.48
CA VAL A 65 -16.75 12.58 16.52
C VAL A 65 -16.91 13.39 17.79
N LEU A 66 -17.07 14.71 17.68
CA LEU A 66 -17.54 15.51 18.81
C LEU A 66 -18.87 14.90 19.26
N PRO A 67 -18.98 14.37 20.49
CA PRO A 67 -20.27 13.91 20.99
C PRO A 67 -21.15 15.15 21.02
N TYR A 68 -22.20 15.16 20.19
CA TYR A 68 -23.28 16.13 20.34
C TYR A 68 -23.85 15.90 21.74
N ILE A 69 -23.51 16.80 22.66
CA ILE A 69 -24.19 16.94 23.94
C ILE A 69 -25.59 17.42 23.59
N VAL A 70 -26.56 16.51 23.65
CA VAL A 70 -28.01 16.80 23.70
C VAL A 70 -28.50 16.37 25.07
#